data_AF-A0AB37QJ88-F1
#
_entry.id   AF-A0AB37QJ88-F1
#
_cell.length_a   1.000
_cell.length_b   1.000
_cell.length_c   1.000
_cell.angle_alpha   90.00
_cell.angle_beta   90.00
_cell.angle_gamma   90.00
#
_symmetry.space_group_name_H-M   'P 1'
#
loop_
_entity.id
_entity.type
_entity.pdbx_description
1 polymer ?
#
loop_
_entity_poly.entity_id
_entity_poly.type
_entity_poly.pdbx_seq_one_letter_code
_entity_poly.pdbx_strand_id
1 'polypeptide(L)' 'MSFKAALFAVGFIGLLIGFLVVLDAQLRLRHLHIARGLIAEGIPEPEARYRSGASHWDQPFIARIWRKYPTLPS' A
#
# COMPACT_ATOMS: atom_id res chain seq x y z
N MET A 1 -29.25 -19.86 4.73
CA MET A 1 -28.53 -18.94 5.63
C MET A 1 -29.52 -17.98 6.26
N SER A 2 -29.36 -17.63 7.55
CA SER A 2 -30.19 -16.61 8.22
C SER A 2 -29.79 -15.20 7.75
N PHE A 3 -30.76 -14.31 7.53
CA PHE A 3 -30.53 -12.90 7.15
C PHE A 3 -29.55 -12.18 8.10
N LYS A 4 -29.60 -12.49 9.40
CA LYS A 4 -28.66 -11.96 10.40
C LYS A 4 -27.21 -12.41 10.15
N ALA A 5 -27.02 -13.65 9.70
CA ALA A 5 -25.71 -14.20 9.38
C ALA A 5 -25.12 -13.53 8.13
N ALA A 6 -25.96 -13.21 7.14
CA ALA A 6 -25.53 -12.49 5.95
C ALA A 6 -25.07 -11.06 6.28
N LEU A 7 -25.82 -10.33 7.12
CA LEU A 7 -25.43 -8.99 7.58
C LEU A 7 -24.11 -8.99 8.36
N PHE A 8 -23.93 -9.97 9.26
CA PHE A 8 -22.68 -10.13 9.98
C PHE A 8 -21.51 -10.41 9.04
N ALA A 9 -21.68 -11.32 8.08
CA ALA A 9 -20.65 -11.62 7.08
C ALA A 9 -20.26 -10.40 6.25
N VAL A 10 -21.24 -9.60 5.79
CA VAL A 10 -20.97 -8.36 5.04
C VAL A 10 -20.19 -7.36 5.89
N GLY A 11 -20.60 -7.14 7.14
CA GLY A 11 -19.91 -6.24 8.06
C GLY A 11 -18.47 -6.69 8.33
N PHE A 12 -18.27 -7.98 8.56
CA PHE A 12 -16.96 -8.57 8.79
C PHE A 12 -16.05 -8.45 7.56
N ILE A 13 -16.56 -8.74 6.35
CA ILE A 13 -15.82 -8.57 5.09
C ILE A 13 -15.43 -7.09 4.89
N GLY A 14 -16.35 -6.16 5.14
CA GLY A 14 -16.07 -4.73 5.05
C GLY A 14 -14.94 -4.30 5.99
N LEU A 15 -14.93 -4.81 7.22
CA LEU A 15 -13.85 -4.53 8.19
C LEU A 15 -12.50 -5.08 7.71
N LEU A 16 -12.46 -6.30 7.16
CA LEU A 16 -11.23 -6.88 6.62
C LEU A 16 -10.70 -6.08 5.43
N ILE A 17 -11.57 -5.66 4.51
CA ILE A 17 -11.18 -4.82 3.37
C ILE A 17 -10.64 -3.48 3.87
N GLY A 18 -11.32 -2.84 4.82
CA GLY A 18 -10.86 -1.60 5.44
C GLY A 18 -9.47 -1.75 6.06
N PHE A 19 -9.24 -2.84 6.79
CA PHE A 19 -7.94 -3.15 7.39
C PHE A 19 -6.84 -3.32 6.33
N LEU A 20 -7.11 -4.04 5.23
CA LEU A 20 -6.18 -4.19 4.11
C LEU A 20 -5.81 -2.85 3.46
N VAL A 21 -6.79 -1.98 3.24
CA VAL A 21 -6.56 -0.65 2.65
C VAL A 21 -5.72 0.22 3.58
N VAL A 22 -5.96 0.17 4.90
CA VAL A 22 -5.16 0.91 5.89
C VAL A 22 -3.71 0.43 5.91
N LEU A 23 -3.48 -0.89 5.93
CA LEU A 23 -2.13 -1.45 5.88
C LEU A 23 -1.39 -1.05 4.60
N ASP A 24 -2.06 -1.11 3.45
CA ASP A 24 -1.49 -0.68 2.18
C ASP A 24 -1.11 0.80 2.19
N ALA A 25 -1.97 1.67 2.73
CA ALA A 25 -1.69 3.09 2.86
C ALA A 25 -0.49 3.36 3.79
N GLN A 26 -0.38 2.64 4.91
CA GLN A 26 0.76 2.76 5.82
C GLN A 26 2.08 2.34 5.17
N LEU A 27 2.08 1.24 4.41
CA LEU A 27 3.26 0.80 3.65
C LEU A 27 3.66 1.87 2.64
N ARG A 28 2.71 2.39 1.86
CA ARG A 28 2.97 3.49 0.90
C ARG A 28 3.66 4.68 1.57
N LEU A 29 3.15 5.11 2.72
CA LEU A 29 3.71 6.26 3.44
C LEU A 29 5.17 6.03 3.87
N ARG A 30 5.53 4.81 4.28
CA ARG A 30 6.92 4.48 4.61
C ARG A 30 7.84 4.59 3.40
N HIS A 31 7.45 4.03 2.26
CA HIS A 31 8.24 4.12 1.03
C HIS A 31 8.34 5.57 0.52
N LEU A 32 7.27 6.35 0.62
CA LEU A 32 7.31 7.78 0.29
C LEU A 32 8.21 8.59 1.23
N HIS A 33 8.26 8.23 2.51
CA HIS A 33 9.17 8.87 3.47
C HIS A 33 10.63 8.65 3.08
N ILE A 34 10.99 7.41 2.69
CA ILE A 34 12.33 7.09 2.19
C ILE A 34 12.62 7.83 0.87
N ALA A 35 11.65 7.86 -0.06
CA ALA A 35 11.79 8.63 -1.29
C ALA A 35 12.10 10.11 -1.01
N ARG A 36 11.43 10.72 -0.03
CA ARG A 36 11.68 12.11 0.37
C ARG A 36 13.09 12.31 0.93
N GLY A 37 13.62 11.35 1.69
CA GLY A 37 15.01 11.38 2.14
C GLY A 37 15.99 11.40 0.96
N LEU A 38 15.80 10.49 0.01
CA LEU A 38 16.62 10.43 -1.22
C LEU A 38 16.52 11.73 -2.05
N ILE A 39 15.34 12.33 -2.14
CA ILE A 39 15.16 13.62 -2.82
C ILE A 39 15.91 14.74 -2.10
N ALA A 40 15.89 14.76 -0.77
CA ALA A 40 16.64 15.73 0.02
C ALA A 40 18.17 15.58 -0.14
N GLU A 41 18.65 14.37 -0.46
CA GLU A 41 20.04 14.09 -0.83
C GLU A 41 20.39 14.51 -2.28
N GLY A 42 19.41 15.04 -3.03
CA GLY A 42 19.60 15.51 -4.41
C GLY A 42 19.29 14.47 -5.50
N ILE A 43 18.74 13.30 -5.14
CA ILE A 43 18.34 12.29 -6.12
C ILE A 43 17.04 12.76 -6.82
N PRO A 44 16.97 12.73 -8.17
CA PRO A 44 15.75 13.06 -8.89
C PRO A 44 14.54 12.23 -8.44
N GLU A 45 13.36 12.84 -8.34
CA GLU A 45 12.15 12.18 -7.84
C GLU A 45 11.84 10.82 -8.50
N PRO A 46 11.91 10.66 -9.84
CA PRO A 46 11.61 9.37 -10.47
C PRO A 46 12.55 8.26 -9.98
N GLU A 47 13.83 8.58 -9.81
CA GLU A 47 14.84 7.64 -9.31
C GLU A 47 14.67 7.38 -7.82
N ALA A 48 14.38 8.41 -7.01
CA ALA A 48 14.11 8.27 -5.59
C ALA A 48 12.88 7.37 -5.33
N ARG A 49 11.82 7.49 -6.14
CA ARG A 49 10.62 6.64 -6.06
C ARG A 49 10.89 5.21 -6.50
N TYR A 50 11.73 5.01 -7.50
CA TYR A 50 12.16 3.69 -7.92
C TYR A 50 13.00 3.00 -6.84
N ARG A 51 14.03 3.68 -6.33
CA ARG A 51 14.94 3.15 -5.30
C ARG A 51 14.25 2.90 -3.96
N SER A 52 13.33 3.77 -3.58
CA SER A 52 12.52 3.57 -2.38
C SER A 52 11.46 2.49 -2.55
N GLY A 53 11.11 2.06 -3.77
CA GLY A 53 9.99 1.16 -4.04
C GLY A 53 8.61 1.84 -4.03
N ALA A 54 8.54 3.17 -3.82
CA ALA A 54 7.29 3.92 -3.84
C ALA A 54 6.56 3.85 -5.19
N SER A 55 7.28 3.58 -6.29
CA SER A 55 6.71 3.39 -7.63
C SER A 55 5.74 2.21 -7.74
N HIS A 56 5.77 1.26 -6.80
CA HIS A 56 4.78 0.19 -6.71
C HIS A 56 3.34 0.73 -6.62
N TRP A 57 3.15 1.87 -5.95
CA TRP A 57 1.84 2.51 -5.77
C TRP A 57 1.39 3.39 -6.95
N ASP A 58 2.19 3.49 -8.01
CA ASP A 58 1.79 4.16 -9.26
C ASP A 58 0.78 3.31 -10.05
N GLN A 59 0.70 2.02 -9.73
CA GLN A 59 -0.26 1.08 -10.29
C GLN A 59 -1.56 1.04 -9.49
N PRO A 60 -2.70 0.75 -10.14
CA PRO A 60 -3.98 0.62 -9.45
C PRO A 60 -3.95 -0.56 -8.46
N PHE A 61 -4.61 -0.40 -7.31
CA PHE A 61 -4.60 -1.35 -6.19
C PHE A 61 -4.83 -2.82 -6.61
N ILE A 62 -5.82 -3.07 -7.48
CA ILE A 62 -6.15 -4.41 -7.97
C ILE A 62 -5.00 -5.06 -8.76
N ALA A 63 -4.19 -4.27 -9.47
CA ALA A 63 -3.05 -4.81 -10.22
C ALA A 63 -1.85 -5.17 -9.33
N ARG A 64 -1.72 -4.51 -8.17
CA ARG A 64 -0.58 -4.68 -7.25
C ARG A 64 -0.84 -5.63 -6.10
N ILE A 65 -2.08 -5.81 -5.66
CA ILE A 65 -2.38 -6.75 -4.55
C ILE A 65 -1.92 -8.19 -4.85
N TRP A 66 -1.82 -8.56 -6.12
CA TRP A 66 -1.31 -9.85 -6.59
C TRP A 66 0.21 -9.88 -6.83
N ARG A 67 0.92 -8.77 -6.63
CA ARG A 67 2.36 -8.66 -6.83
C ARG A 67 3.07 -8.67 -5.49
N LYS A 68 4.34 -9.07 -5.51
CA LYS A 68 5.21 -8.95 -4.34
C LYS A 68 5.37 -7.48 -3.98
N TYR A 69 5.08 -7.13 -2.73
CA TYR A 69 5.30 -5.79 -2.21
C TYR A 69 6.81 -5.50 -2.10
N PRO A 70 7.24 -4.26 -2.40
CA PRO A 70 8.62 -3.85 -2.22
C PRO A 70 9.01 -3.94 -0.75
N THR A 71 10.23 -4.39 -0.47
CA THR A 71 10.81 -4.32 0.87
C THR A 71 11.32 -2.92 1.13
N LEU A 72 11.26 -2.45 2.37
CA LEU A 72 11.88 -1.19 2.73
C LEU A 72 13.39 -1.29 2.50
N PRO A 73 14.01 -0.34 1.79
CA PRO A 73 15.47 -0.25 1.71
C PRO A 73 16.06 -0.18 3.11
N SER A 74 17.12 -0.95 3.36
CA SER A 74 17.92 -0.93 4.59
C SER A 74 18.85 0.27 4.65
#